data_AF-A0A970WNA8-F1
#
_entry.id   AF-A0A970WNA8-F1
#
_cell.length_a   1.000
_cell.length_b   1.000
_cell.length_c   1.000
_cell.angle_alpha   90.00
_cell.angle_beta   90.00
_cell.angle_gamma   90.00
#
_symmetry.space_group_name_H-M   'P 1'
#
loop_
_entity.id
_entity.type
_entity.pdbx_description
1 polymer ?
#
loop_
_entity_poly.entity_id
_entity_poly.type
_entity_poly.pdbx_seq_one_letter_code
_entity_poly.pdbx_strand_id
1 'polypeptide(L)'
;MPRADPMDAMMSTPAIADFNLNAGALSRTGLAGPLVRAGVFTCAGILLFAAGFLWFRRAVGAISTPLSASSLVAVGLAVAGAAVTARFVWRRSGASRRSTFIISGLITVSALATAAATSLPGSSPAGLAGLWLIVAAEEFWAWRPRRLVRSVPPVPALSRESRPVPIHDSRKQFEQAVADSVFGLDVVQEHVTQQVTRLVEPDGTERVVGWMRVSFEPGQRLASVHLAFCPPFQRTPEAALERLDGPEVRIKRVQAFPFGARFDLKLEAPAEQRADVLLQVAAEVQGQQAAGDVTADSDEPSS
;
A
#
# COMPACT_ATOMS: atom_id res chain seq x y z
N MET A 1 34.31 10.15 -73.71
CA MET A 1 34.50 9.10 -72.69
C MET A 1 33.37 9.22 -71.67
N PRO A 2 32.54 8.18 -71.53
CA PRO A 2 31.39 8.16 -70.63
C PRO A 2 31.83 7.70 -69.24
N ARG A 3 31.24 8.25 -68.17
CA ARG A 3 31.28 7.62 -66.85
C ARG A 3 29.86 7.62 -66.30
N ALA A 4 29.19 6.51 -66.53
CA ALA A 4 28.03 6.09 -65.80
C ALA A 4 28.48 5.72 -64.38
N ASP A 5 27.73 6.15 -63.38
CA ASP A 5 27.74 5.57 -62.04
C ASP A 5 26.29 5.52 -61.53
N PRO A 6 25.98 4.52 -60.69
CA PRO A 6 24.77 3.73 -60.84
C PRO A 6 23.67 4.06 -59.83
N MET A 7 22.47 3.64 -60.23
CA MET A 7 21.27 3.55 -59.40
C MET A 7 21.50 2.59 -58.24
N ASP A 8 21.72 3.12 -57.03
CA ASP A 8 21.48 2.36 -55.80
C ASP A 8 20.14 2.78 -55.21
N ALA A 9 19.10 2.13 -55.75
CA ALA A 9 17.78 2.03 -55.16
C ALA A 9 17.89 1.22 -53.87
N MET A 10 18.16 1.90 -52.76
CA MET A 10 18.12 1.32 -51.43
C MET A 10 16.64 1.14 -51.03
N MET A 11 16.13 -0.06 -51.32
CA MET A 11 14.85 -0.58 -50.85
C MET A 11 14.73 -0.38 -49.33
N SER A 12 13.87 0.55 -48.91
CA SER A 12 13.30 0.53 -47.56
C SER A 12 12.34 -0.64 -47.47
N THR A 13 12.83 -1.74 -46.90
CA THR A 13 12.01 -2.85 -46.43
C THR A 13 11.11 -2.31 -45.30
N PRO A 14 9.77 -2.29 -45.45
CA PRO A 14 8.91 -1.97 -44.32
C PRO A 14 9.05 -3.09 -43.29
N ALA A 15 9.55 -2.75 -42.11
CA ALA A 15 9.56 -3.61 -40.95
C ALA A 15 8.14 -4.13 -40.73
N ILE A 16 8.00 -5.43 -40.95
CA ILE A 16 6.79 -6.21 -40.70
C ILE A 16 6.41 -5.96 -39.25
N ALA A 17 5.22 -5.38 -39.07
CA ALA A 17 4.62 -5.15 -37.78
C ALA A 17 4.66 -6.44 -36.95
N ASP A 18 5.46 -6.41 -35.88
CA ASP A 18 5.30 -7.33 -34.76
C ASP A 18 3.91 -7.06 -34.18
N PHE A 19 2.96 -7.83 -34.68
CA PHE A 19 1.61 -7.99 -34.19
C PHE A 19 1.74 -8.55 -32.77
N ASN A 20 1.97 -7.65 -31.82
CA ASN A 20 2.02 -7.94 -30.40
C ASN A 20 0.62 -8.43 -30.00
N LEU A 21 0.46 -9.74 -29.99
CA LEU A 21 -0.63 -10.48 -29.37
C LEU A 21 -0.60 -10.23 -27.86
N ASN A 22 -0.94 -9.01 -27.43
CA ASN A 22 -1.44 -8.70 -26.09
C ASN A 22 -2.91 -9.17 -25.95
N ALA A 23 -3.24 -10.30 -26.56
CA ALA A 23 -4.50 -11.00 -26.37
C ALA A 23 -4.35 -11.95 -25.18
N GLY A 24 -4.57 -11.45 -23.95
CA GLY A 24 -4.62 -12.34 -22.78
C GLY A 24 -4.50 -11.71 -21.40
N ALA A 25 -4.18 -10.42 -21.27
CA ALA A 25 -4.19 -9.73 -19.97
C ALA A 25 -5.57 -9.21 -19.55
N LEU A 26 -6.64 -9.66 -20.21
CA LEU A 26 -8.02 -9.44 -19.79
C LEU A 26 -8.32 -10.31 -18.55
N SER A 27 -8.41 -9.60 -17.42
CA SER A 27 -9.48 -9.80 -16.42
C SER A 27 -9.57 -11.13 -15.64
N ARG A 28 -8.47 -11.82 -15.34
CA ARG A 28 -8.48 -12.85 -14.26
C ARG A 28 -8.46 -12.28 -12.84
N THR A 29 -8.30 -10.96 -12.69
CA THR A 29 -8.14 -10.29 -11.38
C THR A 29 -9.47 -9.82 -10.76
N GLY A 30 -10.57 -9.74 -11.51
CA GLY A 30 -11.83 -9.20 -11.00
C GLY A 30 -12.61 -10.14 -10.07
N LEU A 31 -12.72 -11.43 -10.43
CA LEU A 31 -13.59 -12.39 -9.72
C LEU A 31 -12.88 -13.18 -8.62
N ALA A 32 -11.54 -13.28 -8.65
CA ALA A 32 -10.79 -14.05 -7.67
C ALA A 32 -10.88 -13.44 -6.25
N GLY A 33 -10.90 -12.11 -6.14
CA GLY A 33 -10.97 -11.40 -4.85
C GLY A 33 -12.23 -11.73 -4.05
N PRO A 34 -13.45 -11.57 -4.62
CA PRO A 34 -14.70 -11.92 -3.94
C PRO A 34 -14.80 -13.39 -3.52
N LEU A 35 -14.41 -14.33 -4.39
CA LEU A 35 -14.45 -15.77 -4.09
C LEU A 35 -13.51 -16.15 -2.94
N VAL A 36 -12.29 -15.58 -2.94
CA VAL A 36 -11.33 -15.77 -1.86
C VAL A 36 -11.89 -15.26 -0.52
N ARG A 37 -12.51 -14.08 -0.52
CA ARG A 37 -13.13 -13.52 0.70
C ARG A 37 -14.28 -14.39 1.17
N ALA A 38 -15.16 -14.81 0.27
CA ALA A 38 -16.27 -15.71 0.58
C ALA A 38 -15.77 -17.01 1.23
N GLY A 39 -14.73 -17.63 0.67
CA GLY A 39 -14.12 -18.83 1.24
C GLY A 39 -13.60 -18.65 2.67
N VAL A 40 -12.96 -17.50 2.96
CA VAL A 40 -12.51 -17.18 4.33
C VAL A 40 -13.70 -16.98 5.27
N PHE A 41 -14.75 -16.27 4.84
CA PHE A 41 -15.97 -16.11 5.64
C PHE A 41 -16.67 -17.44 5.92
N THR A 42 -16.77 -18.32 4.92
CA THR A 42 -17.31 -19.67 5.09
C THR A 42 -16.48 -20.45 6.10
N CYS A 43 -15.14 -20.41 6.00
CA CYS A 43 -14.27 -21.09 6.96
C CYS A 43 -14.45 -20.55 8.39
N ALA A 44 -14.47 -19.23 8.58
CA ALA A 44 -14.71 -18.61 9.89
C ALA A 44 -16.10 -18.96 10.44
N GLY A 45 -17.12 -18.99 9.57
CA GLY A 45 -18.48 -19.39 9.93
C GLY A 45 -18.57 -20.85 10.36
N ILE A 46 -17.89 -21.77 9.65
CA ILE A 46 -17.82 -23.19 10.02
C ILE A 46 -17.14 -23.36 11.38
N LEU A 47 -16.03 -22.67 11.65
CA LEU A 47 -15.35 -22.72 12.94
C LEU A 47 -16.24 -22.21 14.07
N LEU A 48 -16.92 -21.08 13.86
CA LEU A 48 -17.84 -20.51 14.85
C LEU A 48 -19.02 -21.43 15.11
N PHE A 49 -19.60 -22.02 14.05
CA PHE A 49 -20.69 -22.98 14.16
C PHE A 49 -20.26 -24.23 14.91
N ALA A 50 -19.09 -24.80 14.60
CA ALA A 50 -18.55 -25.96 15.30
C ALA A 50 -18.34 -25.67 16.80
N ALA A 51 -17.77 -24.51 17.14
CA ALA A 51 -17.61 -24.08 18.53
C ALA A 51 -18.97 -23.98 19.26
N GLY A 52 -19.94 -23.31 18.65
CA GLY A 52 -21.29 -23.17 19.18
C GLY A 52 -22.01 -24.50 19.35
N PHE A 53 -21.90 -25.39 18.37
CA PHE A 53 -22.48 -26.73 18.41
C PHE A 53 -21.87 -27.58 19.54
N LEU A 54 -20.55 -27.54 19.73
CA LEU A 54 -19.89 -28.25 20.82
C LEU A 54 -20.32 -27.72 22.19
N TRP A 55 -20.42 -26.40 22.35
CA TRP A 55 -20.94 -25.78 23.57
C TRP A 55 -22.39 -26.19 23.85
N PHE A 56 -23.25 -26.17 22.84
CA PHE A 56 -24.63 -26.63 22.95
C PHE A 56 -24.71 -28.10 23.37
N ARG A 57 -23.97 -28.97 22.68
CA ARG A 57 -23.90 -30.41 23.00
C ARG A 57 -23.40 -30.66 24.42
N ARG A 58 -22.43 -29.86 24.90
CA ARG A 58 -21.94 -29.91 26.27
C ARG A 58 -22.99 -29.44 27.28
N ALA A 59 -23.71 -28.36 26.99
CA ALA A 59 -24.75 -27.81 27.88
C ALA A 59 -25.91 -28.79 28.09
N VAL A 60 -26.25 -29.58 27.07
CA VAL A 60 -27.30 -30.62 27.16
C VAL A 60 -26.77 -31.93 27.78
N GLY A 61 -25.50 -31.98 28.21
CA GLY A 61 -24.90 -33.17 28.82
C GLY A 61 -24.58 -34.29 27.84
N ALA A 62 -24.66 -34.02 26.53
CA ALA A 62 -24.44 -35.03 25.49
C ALA A 62 -22.95 -35.32 25.22
N ILE A 63 -22.05 -34.53 25.83
CA ILE A 63 -20.60 -34.79 25.83
C ILE A 63 -20.17 -34.97 27.29
N SER A 64 -20.30 -36.20 27.79
CA SER A 64 -19.92 -36.57 29.16
C SER A 64 -18.61 -37.37 29.22
N THR A 65 -18.25 -38.06 28.14
CA THR A 65 -17.02 -38.85 28.07
C THR A 65 -15.84 -37.96 27.66
N PRO A 66 -14.77 -37.85 28.47
CA PRO A 66 -13.58 -37.09 28.10
C PRO A 66 -12.93 -37.68 26.85
N LEU A 67 -12.42 -36.81 25.98
CA LEU A 67 -11.67 -37.22 24.80
C LEU A 67 -10.33 -37.81 25.21
N SER A 68 -9.86 -38.80 24.43
CA SER A 68 -8.49 -39.31 24.61
C SER A 68 -7.46 -38.22 24.34
N ALA A 69 -6.26 -38.36 24.90
CA ALA A 69 -5.18 -37.38 24.72
C ALA A 69 -4.85 -37.16 23.24
N SER A 70 -4.78 -38.23 22.44
CA SER A 70 -4.55 -38.15 20.99
C SER A 70 -5.67 -37.41 20.26
N SER A 71 -6.92 -37.62 20.66
CA SER A 71 -8.07 -36.92 20.07
C SER A 71 -8.04 -35.42 20.37
N LEU A 72 -7.67 -35.01 21.60
CA LEU A 72 -7.52 -33.60 21.96
C LEU A 72 -6.44 -32.90 21.12
N VAL A 73 -5.29 -33.57 20.92
CA VAL A 73 -4.22 -33.06 20.06
C VAL A 73 -4.69 -32.95 18.60
N ALA A 74 -5.39 -33.96 18.09
CA ALA A 74 -5.93 -33.93 16.72
C ALA A 74 -6.93 -32.79 16.51
N VAL A 75 -7.81 -32.52 17.48
CA VAL A 75 -8.72 -31.36 17.45
C VAL A 75 -7.93 -30.06 17.42
N GLY A 76 -6.90 -29.92 18.27
CA GLY A 76 -6.04 -28.73 18.29
C GLY A 76 -5.37 -28.46 16.95
N LEU A 77 -4.78 -29.50 16.33
CA LEU A 77 -4.16 -29.40 15.01
C LEU A 77 -5.17 -29.01 13.91
N ALA A 78 -6.36 -29.60 13.91
CA ALA A 78 -7.38 -29.31 12.92
C ALA A 78 -7.88 -27.85 13.01
N VAL A 79 -8.15 -27.37 14.23
CA VAL A 79 -8.58 -25.98 14.48
C VAL A 79 -7.48 -24.99 14.11
N ALA A 80 -6.24 -25.23 14.55
CA ALA A 80 -5.10 -24.38 14.24
C ALA A 80 -4.80 -24.35 12.73
N GLY A 81 -4.85 -25.50 12.05
CA GLY A 81 -4.68 -25.58 10.59
C GLY A 81 -5.71 -24.75 9.84
N ALA A 82 -6.99 -24.89 10.17
CA ALA A 82 -8.06 -24.10 9.56
C ALA A 82 -7.87 -22.59 9.81
N ALA A 83 -7.52 -22.20 11.04
CA ALA A 83 -7.26 -20.81 11.41
C ALA A 83 -6.07 -20.20 10.63
N VAL A 84 -4.94 -20.92 10.54
CA VAL A 84 -3.76 -20.49 9.78
C VAL A 84 -4.09 -20.31 8.31
N THR A 85 -4.77 -21.29 7.69
CA THR A 85 -5.14 -21.21 6.28
C THR A 85 -6.06 -20.02 6.02
N ALA A 86 -7.11 -19.83 6.82
CA ALA A 86 -8.03 -18.71 6.68
C ALA A 86 -7.31 -17.36 6.82
N ARG A 87 -6.44 -17.21 7.83
CA ARG A 87 -5.67 -15.97 8.06
C ARG A 87 -4.65 -15.71 6.95
N PHE A 88 -3.96 -16.75 6.46
CA PHE A 88 -2.99 -16.64 5.38
C PHE A 88 -3.64 -16.18 4.07
N VAL A 89 -4.74 -16.85 3.70
CA VAL A 89 -5.54 -16.51 2.51
C VAL A 89 -6.10 -15.08 2.63
N TRP A 90 -6.64 -14.71 3.79
CA TRP A 90 -7.15 -13.36 4.02
C TRP A 90 -6.06 -12.29 3.89
N ARG A 91 -4.87 -12.53 4.45
CA ARG A 91 -3.72 -11.60 4.38
C ARG A 91 -3.26 -11.35 2.94
N ARG A 92 -3.44 -12.31 2.02
CA ARG A 92 -3.13 -12.14 0.60
C ARG A 92 -4.21 -11.40 -0.20
N SER A 93 -5.43 -11.31 0.32
CA SER A 93 -6.57 -10.68 -0.37
C SER A 93 -6.53 -9.15 -0.43
N GLY A 94 -5.48 -8.51 0.09
CA GLY A 94 -5.35 -7.05 0.14
C GLY A 94 -6.44 -6.37 1.00
N ALA A 95 -7.06 -7.11 1.92
CA ALA A 95 -8.12 -6.58 2.76
C ALA A 95 -7.64 -5.43 3.66
N SER A 96 -8.53 -4.49 3.95
CA SER A 96 -8.25 -3.36 4.85
C SER A 96 -7.72 -3.82 6.22
N ARG A 97 -6.97 -2.95 6.90
CA ARG A 97 -6.46 -3.24 8.25
C ARG A 97 -7.58 -3.53 9.25
N ARG A 98 -8.68 -2.76 9.19
CA ARG A 98 -9.85 -2.94 10.08
C ARG A 98 -10.54 -4.28 9.86
N SER A 99 -10.82 -4.64 8.61
CA SER A 99 -11.43 -5.94 8.28
C SER A 99 -10.53 -7.11 8.67
N THR A 100 -9.22 -6.98 8.49
CA THR A 100 -8.25 -8.00 8.93
C THR A 100 -8.28 -8.22 10.43
N PHE A 101 -8.40 -7.15 11.22
CA PHE A 101 -8.52 -7.26 12.67
C PHE A 101 -9.82 -7.97 13.08
N ILE A 102 -10.96 -7.61 12.48
CA ILE A 102 -12.27 -8.21 12.78
C ILE A 102 -12.27 -9.71 12.47
N ILE A 103 -11.85 -10.11 11.26
CA ILE A 103 -11.83 -11.52 10.85
C ILE A 103 -10.84 -12.34 11.68
N SER A 104 -9.65 -11.79 11.94
CA SER A 104 -8.66 -12.49 12.77
C SER A 104 -9.17 -12.69 14.19
N GLY A 105 -9.85 -11.69 14.77
CA GLY A 105 -10.48 -11.79 16.09
C GLY A 105 -11.62 -12.81 16.14
N LEU A 106 -12.46 -12.87 15.11
CA LEU A 106 -13.54 -13.87 15.03
C LEU A 106 -12.98 -15.30 14.99
N ILE A 107 -11.92 -15.54 14.21
CA ILE A 107 -11.22 -16.83 14.16
C ILE A 107 -10.61 -17.16 15.54
N THR A 108 -9.98 -16.19 16.21
CA THR A 108 -9.41 -16.37 17.56
C THR A 108 -10.47 -16.82 18.56
N VAL A 109 -11.60 -16.09 18.63
CA VAL A 109 -12.70 -16.42 19.54
C VAL A 109 -13.24 -17.82 19.27
N SER A 110 -13.40 -18.18 17.98
CA SER A 110 -13.90 -19.50 17.59
C SER A 110 -12.94 -20.64 17.98
N ALA A 111 -11.63 -20.44 17.79
CA ALA A 111 -10.60 -21.42 18.16
C ALA A 111 -10.53 -21.64 19.68
N LEU A 112 -10.50 -20.55 20.45
CA LEU A 112 -10.50 -20.59 21.92
C LEU A 112 -11.79 -21.22 22.47
N ALA A 113 -12.94 -20.86 21.91
CA ALA A 113 -14.22 -21.44 22.30
C ALA A 113 -14.29 -22.94 22.03
N THR A 114 -13.73 -23.41 20.91
CA THR A 114 -13.63 -24.85 20.58
C THR A 114 -12.75 -25.58 21.59
N ALA A 115 -11.54 -25.06 21.86
CA ALA A 115 -10.62 -25.66 22.82
C ALA A 115 -11.21 -25.73 24.24
N ALA A 116 -11.90 -24.68 24.66
CA ALA A 116 -12.63 -24.64 25.93
C ALA A 116 -13.78 -25.67 25.96
N ALA A 117 -14.57 -25.77 24.88
CA ALA A 117 -15.69 -26.71 24.79
C ALA A 117 -15.23 -28.17 24.92
N THR A 118 -14.08 -28.52 24.33
CA THR A 118 -13.50 -29.88 24.44
C THR A 118 -12.73 -30.13 25.74
N SER A 119 -12.49 -29.10 26.55
CA SER A 119 -11.83 -29.23 27.85
C SER A 119 -12.83 -29.67 28.93
N LEU A 120 -13.03 -30.98 29.07
CA LEU A 120 -13.93 -31.60 30.05
C LEU A 120 -13.21 -32.02 31.34
N PRO A 121 -13.88 -31.99 32.50
CA PRO A 121 -13.37 -32.62 33.72
C PRO A 121 -13.05 -34.10 33.47
N GLY A 122 -11.92 -34.58 33.99
CA GLY A 122 -11.44 -35.96 33.76
C GLY A 122 -10.69 -36.17 32.45
N SER A 123 -10.53 -35.15 31.61
CA SER A 123 -9.66 -35.23 30.43
C SER A 123 -8.19 -35.39 30.84
N SER A 124 -7.42 -36.10 30.02
CA SER A 124 -5.98 -36.28 30.24
C SER A 124 -5.27 -34.92 30.31
N PRO A 125 -4.51 -34.62 31.39
CA PRO A 125 -3.79 -33.35 31.53
C PRO A 125 -2.80 -33.10 30.39
N ALA A 126 -2.11 -34.15 29.92
CA ALA A 126 -1.17 -34.06 28.81
C ALA A 126 -1.88 -33.73 27.48
N GLY A 127 -3.06 -34.30 27.24
CA GLY A 127 -3.88 -33.99 26.07
C GLY A 127 -4.39 -32.55 26.06
N LEU A 128 -4.85 -32.06 27.22
CA LEU A 128 -5.25 -30.65 27.39
C LEU A 128 -4.07 -29.70 27.17
N ALA A 129 -2.92 -29.98 27.78
CA ALA A 129 -1.72 -29.17 27.58
C ALA A 129 -1.32 -29.11 26.10
N GLY A 130 -1.34 -30.26 25.40
CA GLY A 130 -1.07 -30.31 23.96
C GLY A 130 -2.05 -29.47 23.13
N LEU A 131 -3.36 -29.62 23.37
CA LEU A 131 -4.40 -28.81 22.72
C LEU A 131 -4.16 -27.31 22.92
N TRP A 132 -3.98 -26.87 24.17
CA TRP A 132 -3.81 -25.45 24.49
C TRP A 132 -2.48 -24.88 23.99
N LEU A 133 -1.40 -25.65 24.00
CA LEU A 133 -0.12 -25.23 23.42
C LEU A 133 -0.22 -25.00 21.90
N ILE A 134 -0.91 -25.89 21.18
CA ILE A 134 -1.12 -25.73 19.73
C ILE A 134 -1.91 -24.45 19.44
N VAL A 135 -3.02 -24.23 20.15
CA VAL A 135 -3.86 -23.04 19.97
C VAL A 135 -3.10 -21.77 20.37
N ALA A 136 -2.35 -21.79 21.47
CA ALA A 136 -1.56 -20.64 21.91
C ALA A 136 -0.42 -20.30 20.94
N ALA A 137 0.29 -21.30 20.40
CA ALA A 137 1.33 -21.09 19.41
C ALA A 137 0.78 -20.47 18.12
N GLU A 138 -0.39 -20.93 17.68
CA GLU A 138 -1.08 -20.39 16.51
C GLU A 138 -1.51 -18.93 16.73
N GLU A 139 -2.10 -18.61 17.89
CA GLU A 139 -2.49 -17.23 18.23
C GLU A 139 -1.28 -16.30 18.38
N PHE A 140 -0.18 -16.78 18.99
CA PHE A 140 1.07 -16.03 19.07
C PHE A 140 1.61 -15.67 17.68
N TRP A 141 1.57 -16.63 16.74
CA TRP A 141 1.95 -16.38 15.35
C TRP A 141 1.00 -15.38 14.65
N ALA A 142 -0.31 -15.52 14.88
CA ALA A 142 -1.32 -14.67 14.27
C ALA A 142 -1.16 -13.19 14.69
N TRP A 143 -0.85 -12.94 15.97
CA TRP A 143 -0.75 -11.60 16.55
C TRP A 143 0.67 -11.04 16.60
N ARG A 144 1.70 -11.80 16.20
CA ARG A 144 3.09 -11.35 16.19
C ARG A 144 3.21 -10.00 15.44
N PRO A 145 3.65 -8.91 16.11
CA PRO A 145 3.72 -7.61 15.49
C PRO A 145 4.70 -7.67 14.32
N ARG A 146 4.19 -7.46 13.09
CA ARG A 146 4.99 -7.40 11.85
C ARG A 146 6.05 -6.28 11.83
N ARG A 147 6.17 -5.50 12.90
CA ARG A 147 7.17 -4.43 13.05
C ARG A 147 8.61 -4.94 12.94
N LEU A 148 8.86 -6.23 13.13
CA LEU A 148 10.21 -6.79 13.16
C LEU A 148 10.79 -7.22 11.79
N VAL A 149 10.01 -7.23 10.70
CA VAL A 149 10.46 -7.81 9.41
C VAL A 149 10.77 -6.75 8.35
N ARG A 150 10.81 -5.47 8.71
CA ARG A 150 11.24 -4.41 7.77
C ARG A 150 12.10 -3.34 8.42
N SER A 151 13.06 -3.77 9.22
CA SER A 151 14.29 -3.00 9.34
C SER A 151 15.05 -3.24 8.04
N VAL A 152 14.75 -2.44 7.00
CA VAL A 152 15.72 -2.24 5.93
C VAL A 152 16.96 -1.72 6.67
N PRO A 153 18.10 -2.43 6.66
CA PRO A 153 19.30 -1.91 7.28
C PRO A 153 19.53 -0.51 6.70
N PRO A 154 19.81 0.51 7.55
CA PRO A 154 20.17 1.82 7.03
C PRO A 154 21.28 1.58 6.02
N VAL A 155 21.03 1.94 4.76
CA VAL A 155 22.06 1.91 3.73
C VAL A 155 23.22 2.71 4.33
N PRO A 156 24.40 2.09 4.57
CA PRO A 156 25.51 2.79 5.18
C PRO A 156 25.73 4.04 4.35
N ALA A 157 25.61 5.19 5.01
CA ALA A 157 25.85 6.48 4.42
C ALA A 157 27.27 6.42 3.85
N LEU A 158 27.38 6.19 2.53
CA LEU A 158 28.60 6.52 1.81
C LEU A 158 28.73 8.02 2.00
N SER A 159 29.65 8.42 2.87
CA SER A 159 30.07 9.79 3.10
C SER A 159 30.45 10.40 1.76
N ARG A 160 29.46 10.94 1.05
CA ARG A 160 29.66 11.76 -0.13
C ARG A 160 30.12 13.09 0.41
N GLU A 161 31.44 13.22 0.48
CA GLU A 161 32.14 14.44 0.82
C GLU A 161 31.59 15.60 -0.03
N SER A 162 30.72 16.38 0.61
CA SER A 162 30.01 17.46 -0.02
C SER A 162 30.94 18.66 0.01
N ARG A 163 31.59 18.94 -1.12
CA ARG A 163 32.28 20.22 -1.30
C ARG A 163 31.26 21.35 -1.07
N PRO A 164 31.60 22.37 -0.27
CA PRO A 164 30.72 23.50 -0.05
C PRO A 164 30.61 24.28 -1.37
N VAL A 165 29.46 24.16 -2.03
CA VAL A 165 29.08 25.03 -3.15
C VAL A 165 28.56 26.34 -2.55
N PRO A 166 28.99 27.53 -3.01
CA PRO A 166 28.51 28.81 -2.50
C PRO A 166 26.98 28.94 -2.66
N ILE A 167 26.25 29.15 -1.55
CA ILE A 167 24.79 28.98 -1.44
C ILE A 167 23.99 30.27 -1.75
N HIS A 168 24.63 31.41 -2.03
CA HIS A 168 23.91 32.70 -2.06
C HIS A 168 23.13 33.04 -3.34
N ASP A 169 23.32 32.32 -4.46
CA ASP A 169 22.48 32.47 -5.67
C ASP A 169 21.61 31.24 -5.98
N SER A 170 21.71 30.20 -5.14
CA SER A 170 21.14 28.88 -5.43
C SER A 170 19.62 28.85 -5.36
N ARG A 171 18.96 29.71 -4.57
CA ARG A 171 17.49 29.70 -4.47
C ARG A 171 16.84 30.12 -5.79
N LYS A 172 17.29 31.23 -6.38
CA LYS A 172 16.74 31.70 -7.66
C LYS A 172 17.17 30.79 -8.80
N GLN A 173 18.42 30.32 -8.85
CA GLN A 173 18.84 29.35 -9.87
C GLN A 173 18.13 28.00 -9.75
N PHE A 174 17.75 27.58 -8.54
CA PHE A 174 17.03 26.34 -8.32
C PHE A 174 15.53 26.49 -8.54
N GLU A 175 14.90 27.60 -8.15
CA GLU A 175 13.53 27.94 -8.55
C GLU A 175 13.45 28.10 -10.07
N GLN A 176 14.47 28.67 -10.71
CA GLN A 176 14.60 28.76 -12.16
C GLN A 176 14.86 27.38 -12.78
N ALA A 177 15.70 26.52 -12.20
CA ALA A 177 15.95 25.17 -12.74
C ALA A 177 14.79 24.20 -12.48
N VAL A 178 14.07 24.35 -11.37
CA VAL A 178 12.81 23.65 -11.09
C VAL A 178 11.73 24.20 -12.01
N ALA A 179 11.65 25.51 -12.25
CA ALA A 179 10.78 26.05 -13.29
C ALA A 179 11.18 25.52 -14.67
N ASP A 180 12.46 25.51 -15.03
CA ASP A 180 12.96 25.04 -16.32
C ASP A 180 12.87 23.51 -16.47
N SER A 181 12.79 22.73 -15.37
CA SER A 181 12.61 21.26 -15.39
C SER A 181 11.18 20.80 -15.14
N VAL A 182 10.35 21.62 -14.48
CA VAL A 182 8.90 21.42 -14.29
C VAL A 182 8.12 22.00 -15.47
N PHE A 183 8.65 23.03 -16.14
CA PHE A 183 8.16 23.60 -17.40
C PHE A 183 9.02 23.22 -18.62
N GLY A 184 10.07 22.42 -18.42
CA GLY A 184 10.77 21.69 -19.48
C GLY A 184 9.89 20.56 -20.03
N LEU A 185 8.73 20.90 -20.57
CA LEU A 185 7.81 19.99 -21.26
C LEU A 185 8.49 19.30 -22.46
N ASP A 186 9.65 19.79 -22.90
CA ASP A 186 10.42 19.27 -24.04
C ASP A 186 10.86 17.80 -23.90
N VAL A 187 10.81 17.20 -22.70
CA VAL A 187 11.05 15.74 -22.55
C VAL A 187 10.10 15.09 -21.54
N VAL A 188 8.78 15.34 -21.64
CA VAL A 188 7.81 14.41 -21.04
C VAL A 188 7.86 13.12 -21.86
N GLN A 189 8.68 12.17 -21.41
CA GLN A 189 8.79 10.86 -22.06
C GLN A 189 7.41 10.20 -22.09
N GLU A 190 6.94 9.83 -23.28
CA GLU A 190 5.56 9.35 -23.50
C GLU A 190 5.21 8.13 -22.63
N HIS A 191 6.20 7.30 -22.30
CA HIS A 191 6.04 6.08 -21.52
C HIS A 191 6.19 6.29 -20.00
N VAL A 192 6.50 7.50 -19.55
CA VAL A 192 6.58 7.84 -18.13
C VAL A 192 5.21 8.35 -17.68
N THR A 193 4.61 7.68 -16.72
CA THR A 193 3.28 8.03 -16.19
C THR A 193 3.33 8.96 -15.00
N GLN A 194 4.48 9.07 -14.33
CA GLN A 194 4.65 9.92 -13.16
C GLN A 194 6.13 10.24 -12.95
N GLN A 195 6.41 11.51 -12.68
CA GLN A 195 7.71 11.94 -12.20
C GLN A 195 7.50 12.97 -11.08
N VAL A 196 8.05 12.69 -9.91
CA VAL A 196 7.97 13.59 -8.75
C VAL A 196 9.34 13.73 -8.11
N THR A 197 9.65 14.96 -7.72
CA THR A 197 10.89 15.35 -7.06
C THR A 197 10.54 15.84 -5.67
N ARG A 198 11.23 15.32 -4.65
CA ARG A 198 11.14 15.82 -3.28
C ARG A 198 12.28 16.78 -2.99
N LEU A 199 11.96 17.82 -2.24
CA LEU A 199 12.77 18.98 -1.98
C LEU A 199 12.70 19.25 -0.47
N VAL A 200 13.82 19.69 0.11
CA VAL A 200 13.87 20.25 1.45
C VAL A 200 14.55 21.59 1.33
N GLU A 201 13.85 22.65 1.69
CA GLU A 201 14.34 24.02 1.63
C GLU A 201 15.19 24.37 2.86
N PRO A 202 16.05 25.42 2.78
CA PRO A 202 16.89 25.83 3.90
C PRO A 202 16.14 26.23 5.18
N ASP A 203 14.89 26.66 5.06
CA ASP A 203 14.01 26.99 6.18
C ASP A 203 13.34 25.74 6.80
N GLY A 204 13.68 24.55 6.31
CA GLY A 204 13.10 23.27 6.73
C GLY A 204 11.78 22.93 6.07
N THR A 205 11.29 23.74 5.11
CA THR A 205 10.09 23.43 4.34
C THR A 205 10.32 22.21 3.47
N GLU A 206 9.43 21.22 3.60
CA GLU A 206 9.46 20.04 2.76
C GLU A 206 8.45 20.21 1.62
N ARG A 207 8.88 19.97 0.38
CA ARG A 207 8.03 20.08 -0.80
C ARG A 207 8.19 18.86 -1.72
N VAL A 208 7.10 18.46 -2.36
CA VAL A 208 7.08 17.49 -3.45
C VAL A 208 6.45 18.17 -4.66
N VAL A 209 7.17 18.22 -5.77
CA VAL A 209 6.69 18.79 -7.04
C VAL A 209 6.88 17.80 -8.17
N GLY A 210 6.14 17.94 -9.25
CA GLY A 210 6.35 17.15 -10.45
C GLY A 210 5.11 17.08 -11.32
N TRP A 211 4.94 15.98 -12.03
CA TRP A 211 3.80 15.75 -12.89
C TRP A 211 3.37 14.28 -12.90
N MET A 212 2.14 14.03 -13.35
CA MET A 212 1.59 12.71 -13.55
C MET A 212 0.59 12.68 -14.70
N ARG A 213 0.48 11.52 -15.35
CA ARG A 213 -0.44 11.25 -16.45
C ARG A 213 -1.54 10.32 -15.99
N VAL A 214 -2.79 10.69 -16.28
CA VAL A 214 -3.97 9.91 -15.91
C VAL A 214 -4.76 9.58 -17.17
N SER A 215 -4.87 8.29 -17.47
CA SER A 215 -5.65 7.81 -18.61
C SER A 215 -7.12 7.62 -18.24
N PHE A 216 -8.00 8.06 -19.14
CA PHE A 216 -9.42 7.72 -19.18
C PHE A 216 -9.66 6.78 -20.35
N GLU A 217 -10.26 5.62 -20.08
CA GLU A 217 -10.69 4.70 -21.13
C GLU A 217 -12.03 5.15 -21.75
N PRO A 218 -12.38 4.69 -22.97
CA PRO A 218 -13.67 4.97 -23.58
C PRO A 218 -14.84 4.64 -22.63
N GLY A 219 -15.77 5.57 -22.50
CA GLY A 219 -16.91 5.51 -21.58
C GLY A 219 -16.60 5.88 -20.12
N GLN A 220 -15.33 6.11 -19.74
CA GLN A 220 -14.99 6.56 -18.39
C GLN A 220 -15.19 8.06 -18.25
N ARG A 221 -15.78 8.47 -17.12
CA ARG A 221 -15.93 9.87 -16.73
C ARG A 221 -15.17 10.22 -15.45
N LEU A 222 -14.82 9.22 -14.65
CA LEU A 222 -14.21 9.38 -13.34
C LEU A 222 -12.91 8.59 -13.26
N ALA A 223 -11.88 9.21 -12.71
CA ALA A 223 -10.61 8.55 -12.37
C ALA A 223 -10.19 8.96 -10.95
N SER A 224 -9.46 8.09 -10.26
CA SER A 224 -8.88 8.41 -8.94
C SER A 224 -7.36 8.39 -9.03
N VAL A 225 -6.74 9.44 -8.50
CA VAL A 225 -5.29 9.60 -8.41
C VAL A 225 -4.84 9.40 -6.98
N HIS A 226 -3.74 8.66 -6.84
CA HIS A 226 -3.06 8.43 -5.57
C HIS A 226 -1.62 8.93 -5.66
N LEU A 227 -1.30 9.97 -4.90
CA LEU A 227 0.06 10.48 -4.75
C LEU A 227 0.65 9.92 -3.46
N ALA A 228 1.70 9.12 -3.55
CA ALA A 228 2.39 8.56 -2.39
C ALA A 228 3.59 9.45 -2.00
N PHE A 229 3.81 9.60 -0.69
CA PHE A 229 4.97 10.31 -0.13
C PHE A 229 5.88 9.30 0.57
N CYS A 230 7.09 9.11 0.03
CA CYS A 230 8.10 8.23 0.62
C CYS A 230 9.47 8.93 0.70
N PRO A 231 10.03 9.19 1.90
CA PRO A 231 9.41 8.97 3.21
C PRO A 231 8.11 9.79 3.42
N PRO A 232 7.31 9.55 4.48
CA PRO A 232 6.18 10.43 4.80
C PRO A 232 6.66 11.86 5.07
N PHE A 233 5.78 12.85 4.91
CA PHE A 233 5.97 14.16 5.53
C PHE A 233 5.87 14.04 7.05
N GLN A 234 6.44 15.01 7.78
CA GLN A 234 6.29 15.06 9.24
C GLN A 234 4.87 15.43 9.67
N ARG A 235 4.14 16.17 8.83
CA ARG A 235 2.76 16.61 9.05
C ARG A 235 1.93 16.36 7.78
N THR A 236 0.63 16.58 7.86
CA THR A 236 -0.24 16.51 6.68
C THR A 236 0.11 17.66 5.73
N PRO A 237 0.53 17.39 4.47
CA PRO A 237 0.84 18.44 3.52
C PRO A 237 -0.42 19.12 2.98
N GLU A 238 -0.27 20.36 2.54
CA GLU A 238 -1.17 20.96 1.59
C GLU A 238 -0.82 20.42 0.20
N ALA A 239 -1.72 19.63 -0.39
CA ALA A 239 -1.51 18.99 -1.69
C ALA A 239 -2.51 19.51 -2.72
N ALA A 240 -2.04 19.75 -3.94
CA ALA A 240 -2.80 20.23 -5.07
C ALA A 240 -2.41 19.52 -6.37
N LEU A 241 -3.34 19.46 -7.32
CA LEU A 241 -3.10 19.08 -8.70
C LEU A 241 -3.64 20.16 -9.61
N GLU A 242 -2.92 20.45 -10.68
CA GLU A 242 -3.32 21.39 -11.73
C GLU A 242 -3.24 20.71 -13.10
N ARG A 243 -4.18 21.00 -14.00
CA ARG A 243 -4.17 20.42 -15.35
C ARG A 243 -3.16 21.18 -16.22
N LEU A 244 -2.21 20.46 -16.79
CA LEU A 244 -1.24 20.99 -17.75
C LEU A 244 -1.69 20.76 -19.20
N ASP A 245 -2.16 19.55 -19.51
CA ASP A 245 -2.56 19.16 -20.86
C ASP A 245 -3.67 18.09 -20.83
N GLY A 246 -4.30 17.85 -21.97
CA GLY A 246 -5.42 16.92 -22.14
C GLY A 246 -6.79 17.57 -21.88
N PRO A 247 -7.88 16.77 -21.90
CA PRO A 247 -9.24 17.28 -21.76
C PRO A 247 -9.50 17.93 -20.40
N GLU A 248 -10.45 18.87 -20.37
CA GLU A 248 -10.85 19.56 -19.15
C GLU A 248 -11.39 18.59 -18.10
N VAL A 249 -10.85 18.70 -16.88
CA VAL A 249 -11.22 17.85 -15.75
C VAL A 249 -11.50 18.69 -14.51
N ARG A 250 -12.59 18.38 -13.81
CA ARG A 250 -12.80 18.85 -12.45
C ARG A 250 -11.97 17.99 -11.50
N ILE A 251 -11.07 18.62 -10.76
CA ILE A 251 -10.21 17.98 -9.76
C ILE A 251 -10.80 18.21 -8.37
N LYS A 252 -10.98 17.14 -7.59
CA LYS A 252 -11.42 17.21 -6.19
C LYS A 252 -10.43 16.48 -5.28
N ARG A 253 -9.80 17.19 -4.36
CA ARG A 253 -9.02 16.58 -3.28
C ARG A 253 -9.96 15.85 -2.32
N VAL A 254 -9.79 14.55 -2.17
CA VAL A 254 -10.62 13.69 -1.31
C VAL A 254 -9.97 13.52 0.06
N GLN A 255 -8.65 13.27 0.08
CA GLN A 255 -7.89 13.02 1.29
C GLN A 255 -6.45 13.52 1.14
N ALA A 256 -5.86 14.00 2.23
CA ALA A 256 -4.44 14.28 2.35
C ALA A 256 -3.95 13.76 3.70
N PHE A 257 -2.86 13.00 3.68
CA PHE A 257 -2.20 12.42 4.85
C PHE A 257 -0.68 12.57 4.69
N PRO A 258 0.10 12.44 5.77
CA PRO A 258 1.56 12.53 5.69
C PRO A 258 2.21 11.54 4.73
N PHE A 259 1.59 10.37 4.50
CA PHE A 259 2.10 9.32 3.61
C PHE A 259 1.47 9.33 2.21
N GLY A 260 0.49 10.20 1.93
CA GLY A 260 -0.08 10.34 0.59
C GLY A 260 -1.33 11.19 0.50
N ALA A 261 -1.72 11.55 -0.73
CA ALA A 261 -2.94 12.28 -1.05
C ALA A 261 -3.77 11.54 -2.11
N ARG A 262 -5.10 11.71 -2.05
CA ARG A 262 -6.05 11.17 -3.03
C ARG A 262 -6.86 12.29 -3.64
N PHE A 263 -6.96 12.26 -4.96
CA PHE A 263 -7.79 13.15 -5.76
C PHE A 263 -8.74 12.33 -6.63
N ASP A 264 -9.95 12.84 -6.83
CA ASP A 264 -10.88 12.33 -7.83
C ASP A 264 -10.96 13.35 -8.98
N LEU A 265 -10.82 12.84 -10.19
CA LEU A 265 -10.92 13.58 -11.45
C LEU A 265 -12.25 13.27 -12.11
N LYS A 266 -12.90 14.29 -12.65
CA LYS A 266 -14.18 14.15 -13.36
C LYS A 266 -14.18 14.92 -14.67
N LEU A 267 -14.30 14.20 -15.78
CA LEU A 267 -14.56 14.78 -17.10
C LEU A 267 -15.99 15.35 -17.16
N GLU A 268 -16.18 16.35 -18.02
CA GLU A 268 -17.50 16.94 -18.27
C GLU A 268 -18.47 15.88 -18.83
N ALA A 269 -18.05 15.18 -19.88
CA ALA A 269 -18.72 14.02 -20.47
C ALA A 269 -17.83 12.77 -20.36
N PRO A 270 -18.40 11.54 -20.46
CA PRO A 270 -17.60 10.33 -20.62
C PRO A 270 -16.65 10.43 -21.81
N ALA A 271 -15.43 9.90 -21.69
CA ALA A 271 -14.45 9.92 -22.77
C ALA A 271 -14.94 9.11 -23.97
N GLU A 272 -14.94 9.68 -25.17
CA GLU A 272 -15.33 8.96 -26.40
C GLU A 272 -14.25 7.99 -26.87
N GLN A 273 -13.00 8.40 -26.69
CA GLN A 273 -11.79 7.64 -26.99
C GLN A 273 -10.87 7.67 -25.77
N ARG A 274 -9.80 6.86 -25.79
CA ARG A 274 -8.79 6.93 -24.73
C ARG A 274 -8.19 8.34 -24.71
N ALA A 275 -8.19 8.95 -23.53
CA ALA A 275 -7.65 10.30 -23.34
C ALA A 275 -6.72 10.33 -22.14
N ASP A 276 -5.58 10.99 -22.31
CA ASP A 276 -4.63 11.21 -21.23
C ASP A 276 -4.72 12.66 -20.74
N VAL A 277 -4.74 12.82 -19.42
CA VAL A 277 -4.68 14.13 -18.76
C VAL A 277 -3.32 14.23 -18.07
N LEU A 278 -2.55 15.25 -18.43
CA LEU A 278 -1.29 15.57 -17.77
C LEU A 278 -1.56 16.57 -16.65
N LEU A 279 -1.12 16.22 -15.44
CA LEU A 279 -1.35 16.98 -14.22
C LEU A 279 -0.02 17.40 -13.62
N GLN A 280 0.11 18.66 -13.20
CA GLN A 280 1.14 19.12 -12.29
C GLN A 280 0.78 18.69 -10.87
N VAL A 281 1.82 18.34 -10.11
CA VAL A 281 1.72 17.90 -8.73
C VAL A 281 2.46 18.88 -7.84
N ALA A 282 1.82 19.32 -6.76
CA ALA A 282 2.47 20.06 -5.68
C ALA A 282 1.97 19.55 -4.32
N ALA A 283 2.87 19.32 -3.38
CA ALA A 283 2.55 19.06 -1.98
C ALA A 283 3.60 19.68 -1.06
N GLU A 284 3.17 20.36 -0.01
CA GLU A 284 4.07 21.14 0.86
C GLU A 284 3.70 21.06 2.34
N VAL A 285 4.73 21.04 3.19
CA VAL A 285 4.62 21.28 4.64
C VAL A 285 5.68 22.33 5.00
N GLN A 286 5.24 23.46 5.56
CA GLN A 286 6.16 24.47 6.09
C GLN A 286 7.09 23.86 7.14
N GLY A 287 8.36 24.29 7.13
CA GLY A 287 9.30 23.96 8.18
C GLY A 287 8.76 24.38 9.54
N GLN A 288 8.95 23.55 10.56
CA GLN A 288 8.71 24.00 11.92
C GLN A 288 9.84 24.98 12.23
N GLN A 289 9.57 26.29 12.16
CA GLN A 289 10.51 27.30 12.65
C GLN A 289 10.95 26.82 14.03
N ALA A 290 12.23 26.47 14.16
CA ALA A 290 12.79 26.06 15.44
C ALA A 290 12.43 27.17 16.41
N ALA A 291 11.47 26.90 17.29
CA ALA A 291 10.97 27.87 18.24
C ALA A 291 12.22 28.39 18.96
N GLY A 292 12.52 29.66 18.70
CA GLY A 292 13.78 30.26 19.09
C GLY A 292 14.06 29.95 20.54
N ASP A 293 15.27 29.45 20.76
CA ASP A 293 15.95 29.44 22.03
C ASP A 293 16.02 30.90 22.52
N VAL A 294 14.93 31.39 23.11
CA VAL A 294 14.89 32.59 23.94
C VAL A 294 15.36 32.14 25.32
N THR A 295 16.61 31.69 25.41
CA THR A 295 17.38 31.87 26.62
C THR A 295 17.82 33.32 26.60
N ALA A 296 16.92 34.17 27.10
CA ALA A 296 17.28 35.51 27.53
C ALA A 296 18.41 35.35 28.54
N ASP A 297 19.59 35.73 28.08
CA ASP A 297 20.78 36.01 28.85
C ASP A 297 20.41 36.98 29.97
N SER A 298 20.05 36.44 31.12
CA SER A 298 19.93 37.17 32.37
C SER A 298 21.34 37.33 32.95
N ASP A 299 22.13 38.19 32.32
CA ASP A 299 23.33 38.75 32.91
C ASP A 299 22.96 40.07 33.61
N GLU A 300 23.01 39.98 34.94
CA GLU A 300 22.90 41.03 35.96
C GLU A 300 23.97 42.13 35.74
N PRO A 301 23.82 43.32 36.36
CA PRO A 301 24.64 43.49 37.55
C PRO A 301 23.94 44.20 38.70
N SER A 302 24.02 43.54 39.85
CA SER A 302 24.08 44.15 41.17
C SER A 302 25.30 45.07 41.32
N SER A 303 25.08 46.35 41.65
CA SER A 303 25.86 47.24 42.55
C SER A 303 25.81 48.69 42.09
#